data_AF-A0A7Y3E2M9-F1
#
_entry.id   AF-A0A7Y3E2M9-F1
#
_cell.length_a   1.000
_cell.length_b   1.000
_cell.length_c   1.000
_cell.angle_alpha   90.00
_cell.angle_beta   90.00
_cell.angle_gamma   90.00
#
_symmetry.space_group_name_H-M   'P 1'
#
loop_
_entity.id
_entity.type
_entity.pdbx_description
1 polymer ?
#
loop_
_entity_poly.entity_id
_entity_poly.type
_entity_poly.pdbx_seq_one_letter_code
_entity_poly.pdbx_strand_id
1 'polypeptide(L)'
;LDPEIGSAARGYLSSRGVDPESAEEYGLGFAPEGWRRLRDAAHARGIDDEDLLEAGLLATSERADEPYDRFRGRVMFSIRDLRDRPIAFGGRVLGVGDEQAPKYINSPETPIFHKSRSLYGLNRARHAIRREQQSLVTEGFMDALSLHIGGFATAVAPLGTALTSEQADLLKRYSTRVYLLYDSDSAGLRATFRAGDVLLASGCHPMVVTFPAGEDPDSVLRREGPDALRGYIADAVDVLERKLQILERQGYLDTIEGKRRAVDGLLSTLRSVKDPALQDIYLGRAAERTGVRRDTLVGEVARARLTPRSRRSSGPTSSETDGTSPAGETRETDPAERSLLLLLARDRDLLEVAVETGLEDRHFRDGVLRRIYQALLVAGHEALDLPGDVGVLWNELESDDSEVVHPRAAFEETVRRIVHRAKLGRLAQIDRELELAAEDQARRLLIEKEELARELRGAGVPLSFMRRYTGTARA
;
A
#
# COMPACT_ATOMS: atom_id res chain seq x y z
N LEU A 1 6.31 32.64 -2.75
CA LEU A 1 5.04 32.40 -2.01
C LEU A 1 4.42 33.75 -1.64
N ASP A 2 3.12 33.94 -1.88
CA ASP A 2 2.38 35.16 -1.50
C ASP A 2 2.63 35.54 -0.01
N PRO A 3 2.94 36.82 0.31
CA PRO A 3 3.35 37.21 1.66
C PRO A 3 2.32 36.92 2.75
N GLU A 4 1.02 37.05 2.48
CA GLU A 4 0.00 36.81 3.50
C GLU A 4 -0.50 35.36 3.46
N ILE A 5 -0.89 34.88 2.27
CA ILE A 5 -1.52 33.57 2.11
C ILE A 5 -0.51 32.44 2.34
N GLY A 6 0.75 32.64 1.95
CA GLY A 6 1.81 31.64 2.05
C GLY A 6 2.56 31.60 3.39
N SER A 7 2.15 32.38 4.39
CA SER A 7 2.89 32.53 5.65
C SER A 7 3.04 31.21 6.41
N ALA A 8 1.94 30.45 6.56
CA ALA A 8 1.98 29.14 7.21
C ALA A 8 2.87 28.14 6.46
N ALA A 9 2.83 28.16 5.12
CA ALA A 9 3.66 27.30 4.28
C ALA A 9 5.15 27.60 4.45
N ARG A 10 5.52 28.89 4.48
CA ARG A 10 6.90 29.32 4.75
C ARG A 10 7.34 28.92 6.15
N GLY A 11 6.52 29.14 7.17
CA GLY A 11 6.83 28.72 8.54
C GLY A 11 7.09 27.21 8.63
N TYR A 12 6.25 26.40 7.98
CA TYR A 12 6.46 24.96 7.89
C TYR A 12 7.77 24.60 7.16
N LEU A 13 8.01 25.15 5.97
CA LEU A 13 9.23 24.90 5.20
C LEU A 13 10.49 25.30 5.98
N SER A 14 10.48 26.46 6.63
CA SER A 14 11.58 26.93 7.48
C SER A 14 11.80 26.03 8.69
N SER A 15 10.75 25.51 9.34
CA SER A 15 10.90 24.52 10.42
C SER A 15 11.48 23.18 9.95
N ARG A 16 11.48 22.94 8.63
CA ARG A 16 12.15 21.80 7.97
C ARG A 16 13.52 22.16 7.41
N GLY A 17 14.06 23.34 7.70
CA GLY A 17 15.36 23.78 7.20
C GLY A 17 15.36 24.21 5.73
N VAL A 18 14.19 24.39 5.12
CA VAL A 18 14.06 24.85 3.74
C VAL A 18 14.01 26.37 3.72
N ASP A 19 15.07 27.00 3.24
CA ASP A 19 15.13 28.45 3.05
C ASP A 19 14.40 28.90 1.76
N PRO A 20 14.17 30.22 1.56
CA PRO A 20 13.46 30.72 0.38
C PRO A 20 14.15 30.40 -0.95
N GLU A 21 15.49 30.39 -0.98
CA GLU A 21 16.26 30.08 -2.20
C GLU A 21 16.06 28.62 -2.59
N SER A 22 16.16 27.71 -1.62
CA SER A 22 15.84 26.29 -1.77
C SER A 22 14.38 26.10 -2.18
N ALA A 23 13.43 26.82 -1.57
CA ALA A 23 12.04 26.70 -1.94
C ALA A 23 11.79 27.09 -3.41
N GLU A 24 12.44 28.15 -3.91
CA GLU A 24 12.39 28.53 -5.31
C GLU A 24 13.08 27.50 -6.20
N GLU A 25 14.30 27.09 -5.82
CA GLU A 25 15.10 26.15 -6.56
C GLU A 25 14.33 24.84 -6.76
N TYR A 26 13.80 24.22 -5.70
CA TYR A 26 13.07 22.95 -5.76
C TYR A 26 11.62 23.11 -6.27
N GLY A 27 11.18 24.31 -6.64
CA GLY A 27 9.85 24.57 -7.15
C GLY A 27 8.76 24.26 -6.12
N LEU A 28 8.98 24.65 -4.87
CA LEU A 28 8.02 24.49 -3.80
C LEU A 28 6.99 25.63 -3.83
N GLY A 29 5.73 25.29 -3.59
CA GLY A 29 4.61 26.21 -3.66
C GLY A 29 3.62 26.03 -2.52
N PHE A 30 2.52 26.75 -2.60
CA PHE A 30 1.38 26.60 -1.69
C PHE A 30 0.11 26.70 -2.50
N ALA A 31 -0.75 25.70 -2.38
CA ALA A 31 -2.12 25.71 -2.86
C ALA A 31 -2.99 26.26 -1.73
N PRO A 32 -3.53 27.50 -1.85
CA PRO A 32 -4.39 28.08 -0.84
C PRO A 32 -5.64 27.24 -0.59
N GLU A 33 -6.31 27.50 0.52
CA GLU A 33 -7.67 26.99 0.72
C GLU A 33 -8.64 27.57 -0.32
N GLY A 34 -9.58 26.73 -0.75
CA GLY A 34 -10.63 27.08 -1.70
C GLY A 34 -10.82 26.05 -2.80
N TRP A 35 -12.06 25.95 -3.30
CA TRP A 35 -12.46 24.92 -4.25
C TRP A 35 -12.21 25.28 -5.72
N ARG A 36 -11.93 26.55 -6.03
CA ARG A 36 -11.81 27.06 -7.42
C ARG A 36 -10.67 28.07 -7.61
N ARG A 37 -9.73 28.17 -6.68
CA ARG A 37 -8.63 29.16 -6.74
C ARG A 37 -7.76 28.96 -7.98
N LEU A 38 -7.32 27.72 -8.20
CA LEU A 38 -6.53 27.34 -9.37
C LEU A 38 -7.39 27.41 -10.63
N ARG A 39 -8.60 26.85 -10.58
CA ARG A 39 -9.56 26.90 -11.70
C ARG A 39 -9.76 28.32 -12.20
N ASP A 40 -10.20 29.25 -11.35
CA ASP A 40 -10.48 30.63 -11.72
C ASP A 40 -9.22 31.34 -12.27
N ALA A 41 -8.05 31.09 -11.68
CA ALA A 41 -6.78 31.67 -12.13
C ALA A 41 -6.27 31.10 -13.48
N ALA A 42 -6.61 29.85 -13.79
CA ALA A 42 -6.30 29.19 -15.05
C ALA A 42 -7.27 29.61 -16.16
N HIS A 43 -8.56 29.72 -15.85
CA HIS A 43 -9.58 30.27 -16.75
C HIS A 43 -9.25 31.70 -17.17
N ALA A 44 -8.81 32.54 -16.23
CA ALA A 44 -8.35 33.90 -16.54
C ALA A 44 -7.14 33.94 -17.51
N ARG A 45 -6.47 32.81 -17.73
CA ARG A 45 -5.36 32.63 -18.68
C ARG A 45 -5.76 31.83 -19.93
N GLY A 46 -7.04 31.51 -20.10
CA GLY A 46 -7.56 30.76 -21.25
C GLY A 46 -7.22 29.28 -21.22
N ILE A 47 -7.06 28.68 -20.03
CA ILE A 47 -6.89 27.24 -19.85
C ILE A 47 -8.23 26.65 -19.39
N ASP A 48 -8.75 25.71 -20.16
CA ASP A 48 -10.08 25.14 -19.94
C ASP A 48 -10.08 24.01 -18.89
N ASP A 49 -11.26 23.67 -18.37
CA ASP A 49 -11.42 22.62 -17.35
C ASP A 49 -10.94 21.25 -17.85
N GLU A 50 -11.09 20.96 -19.15
CA GLU A 50 -10.67 19.70 -19.77
C GLU A 50 -9.16 19.47 -19.63
N ASP A 51 -8.35 20.47 -19.98
CA ASP A 51 -6.89 20.43 -19.84
C ASP A 51 -6.47 20.25 -18.37
N LEU A 52 -7.13 20.96 -17.45
CA LEU A 52 -6.81 20.89 -16.03
C LEU A 52 -7.22 19.55 -15.39
N LEU A 53 -8.30 18.93 -15.88
CA LEU A 53 -8.72 17.59 -15.49
C LEU A 53 -7.72 16.54 -16.01
N GLU A 54 -7.34 16.61 -17.28
CA GLU A 54 -6.36 15.70 -17.89
C GLU A 54 -4.97 15.81 -17.23
N ALA A 55 -4.56 17.04 -16.89
CA ALA A 55 -3.32 17.30 -16.15
C ALA A 55 -3.38 16.87 -14.67
N GLY A 56 -4.53 16.40 -14.19
CA GLY A 56 -4.68 15.97 -12.80
C GLY A 56 -4.60 17.14 -11.81
N LEU A 57 -5.03 18.34 -12.21
CA LEU A 57 -5.08 19.53 -11.37
C LEU A 57 -6.49 19.81 -10.82
N LEU A 58 -7.53 19.40 -11.54
CA LEU A 58 -8.93 19.40 -11.07
C LEU A 58 -9.45 17.99 -10.80
N ALA A 59 -10.45 17.89 -9.93
CA ALA A 59 -11.19 16.67 -9.64
C ALA A 59 -12.70 16.91 -9.79
N THR A 60 -13.45 15.83 -10.06
CA THR A 60 -14.91 15.83 -10.15
C THR A 60 -15.53 15.19 -8.91
N SER A 61 -16.82 15.42 -8.69
CA SER A 61 -17.60 14.85 -7.58
C SER A 61 -18.97 14.47 -8.08
N GLU A 62 -19.55 13.38 -7.59
CA GLU A 62 -20.97 13.05 -7.87
C GLU A 62 -21.94 14.04 -7.20
N ARG A 63 -21.46 14.81 -6.22
CA ARG A 63 -22.26 15.76 -5.44
C ARG A 63 -22.27 17.17 -6.02
N ALA A 64 -21.46 17.46 -7.03
CA ALA A 64 -21.32 18.79 -7.60
C ALA A 64 -21.07 18.70 -9.12
N ASP A 65 -21.78 19.52 -9.90
CA ASP A 65 -21.68 19.52 -11.36
C ASP A 65 -20.36 20.13 -11.87
N GLU A 66 -19.75 21.02 -11.08
CA GLU A 66 -18.51 21.71 -11.45
C GLU A 66 -17.26 21.00 -10.90
N PRO A 67 -16.18 20.90 -11.69
CA PRO A 67 -14.87 20.50 -11.20
C PRO A 67 -14.32 21.44 -10.12
N TYR A 68 -13.49 20.88 -9.24
CA TYR A 68 -12.84 21.62 -8.16
C TYR A 68 -11.34 21.36 -8.10
N ASP A 69 -10.60 22.31 -7.51
CA ASP A 69 -9.15 22.23 -7.31
C ASP A 69 -8.77 20.98 -6.54
N ARG A 70 -7.92 20.10 -7.09
CA ARG A 70 -7.49 18.87 -6.40
C ARG A 70 -6.68 19.17 -5.15
N PHE A 71 -5.78 20.15 -5.22
CA PHE A 71 -4.89 20.55 -4.14
C PHE A 71 -5.41 21.81 -3.45
N ARG A 72 -5.62 21.74 -2.14
CA ARG A 72 -6.20 22.80 -1.32
C ARG A 72 -5.57 22.77 0.06
N GLY A 73 -5.16 23.92 0.59
CA GLY A 73 -4.52 24.01 1.90
C GLY A 73 -3.19 23.26 2.01
N ARG A 74 -2.44 23.14 0.91
CA ARG A 74 -1.29 22.23 0.82
C ARG A 74 -0.01 22.93 0.41
N VAL A 75 1.09 22.59 1.06
CA VAL A 75 2.44 22.83 0.54
C VAL A 75 2.62 21.95 -0.69
N MET A 76 3.01 22.57 -1.79
CA MET A 76 3.12 21.93 -3.09
C MET A 76 4.58 21.62 -3.39
N PHE A 77 4.82 20.40 -3.86
CA PHE A 77 6.11 19.88 -4.28
C PHE A 77 6.03 19.60 -5.77
N SER A 78 6.76 20.34 -6.60
CA SER A 78 6.76 20.12 -8.04
C SER A 78 7.51 18.84 -8.39
N ILE A 79 6.85 17.92 -9.10
CA ILE A 79 7.46 16.70 -9.64
C ILE A 79 7.86 16.99 -11.08
N ARG A 80 9.13 16.72 -11.42
CA ARG A 80 9.72 17.09 -12.70
C ARG A 80 10.24 15.89 -13.46
N ASP A 81 10.18 15.95 -14.78
CA ASP A 81 10.80 14.96 -15.65
C ASP A 81 12.33 15.17 -15.74
N LEU A 82 13.01 14.28 -16.48
CA LEU A 82 14.47 14.39 -16.68
C LEU A 82 14.91 15.67 -17.43
N ARG A 83 14.00 16.37 -18.10
CA ARG A 83 14.27 17.66 -18.77
C ARG A 83 13.92 18.85 -17.88
N ASP A 84 13.67 18.61 -16.59
CA ASP A 84 13.29 19.61 -15.59
C ASP A 84 11.92 20.25 -15.81
N ARG A 85 11.06 19.64 -16.64
CA ARG A 85 9.70 20.12 -16.90
C ARG A 85 8.76 19.63 -15.78
N PRO A 86 7.91 20.49 -15.20
CA PRO A 86 6.87 20.04 -14.27
C PRO A 86 5.90 19.07 -14.97
N ILE A 87 5.66 17.92 -14.37
CA ILE A 87 4.75 16.89 -14.89
C ILE A 87 3.65 16.50 -13.90
N ALA A 88 3.85 16.78 -12.61
CA ALA A 88 2.90 16.48 -11.54
C ALA A 88 3.23 17.28 -10.28
N PHE A 89 2.38 17.13 -9.25
CA PHE A 89 2.60 17.72 -7.94
C PHE A 89 2.38 16.70 -6.82
N GLY A 90 3.19 16.82 -5.78
CA GLY A 90 2.90 16.32 -4.44
C GLY A 90 2.34 17.44 -3.57
N GLY A 91 1.44 17.12 -2.65
CA GLY A 91 0.76 18.10 -1.79
C GLY A 91 0.66 17.65 -0.35
N ARG A 92 1.24 18.40 0.58
CA ARG A 92 1.18 18.14 2.02
C ARG A 92 0.27 19.14 2.74
N VAL A 93 -0.69 18.67 3.53
CA VAL A 93 -1.52 19.58 4.35
C VAL A 93 -0.71 20.33 5.41
N LEU A 94 -1.13 21.57 5.69
CA LEU A 94 -0.63 22.37 6.81
C LEU A 94 -1.60 22.28 7.99
N GLY A 95 -1.17 21.68 9.10
CA GLY A 95 -1.98 21.58 10.32
C GLY A 95 -2.99 20.43 10.36
N VAL A 96 -3.80 20.39 11.42
CA VAL A 96 -4.92 19.45 11.61
C VAL A 96 -6.10 19.98 10.79
N GLY A 97 -6.07 19.77 9.46
CA GLY A 97 -7.31 19.73 8.68
C GLY A 97 -8.17 18.54 9.14
N ASP A 98 -9.40 18.40 8.62
CA ASP A 98 -10.27 17.24 8.86
C ASP A 98 -9.41 15.99 9.11
N GLU A 99 -9.51 15.36 10.29
CA GLU A 99 -8.65 14.21 10.70
C GLU A 99 -8.68 13.06 9.67
N GLN A 100 -9.62 13.12 8.73
CA GLN A 100 -9.88 12.20 7.64
C GLN A 100 -9.11 12.51 6.34
N ALA A 101 -8.48 13.69 6.20
CA ALA A 101 -7.79 14.07 4.97
C ALA A 101 -6.35 13.52 4.93
N PRO A 102 -5.92 12.87 3.83
CA PRO A 102 -4.59 12.28 3.75
C PRO A 102 -3.49 13.36 3.85
N LYS A 103 -2.50 13.08 4.71
CA LYS A 103 -1.37 13.98 5.02
C LYS A 103 -0.62 14.40 3.74
N TYR A 104 -0.41 13.45 2.84
CA TYR A 104 0.19 13.66 1.53
C TYR A 104 -0.75 13.15 0.44
N ILE A 105 -0.83 13.89 -0.66
CA ILE A 105 -1.46 13.44 -1.90
C ILE A 105 -0.53 13.73 -3.07
N ASN A 106 -0.58 12.90 -4.10
CA ASN A 106 0.10 13.14 -5.37
C ASN A 106 -0.94 13.36 -6.47
N SER A 107 -0.53 13.98 -7.57
CA SER A 107 -1.30 13.96 -8.82
C SER A 107 -1.70 12.51 -9.17
N PRO A 108 -2.88 12.32 -9.78
CA PRO A 108 -3.25 11.02 -10.36
C PRO A 108 -2.31 10.67 -11.53
N GLU A 109 -2.45 9.46 -12.08
CA GLU A 109 -1.83 9.15 -13.38
C GLU A 109 -2.36 10.12 -14.45
N THR A 110 -1.47 10.61 -15.31
CA THR A 110 -1.80 11.49 -16.44
C THR A 110 -1.01 11.07 -17.68
N PRO A 111 -1.32 11.58 -18.89
CA PRO A 111 -0.54 11.28 -20.09
C PRO A 111 0.95 11.64 -19.98
N ILE A 112 1.31 12.57 -19.08
CA ILE A 112 2.69 13.03 -18.88
C ILE A 112 3.31 12.58 -17.55
N PHE A 113 2.54 11.92 -16.68
CA PHE A 113 2.98 11.49 -15.36
C PHE A 113 2.53 10.09 -15.02
N HIS A 114 3.52 9.22 -14.81
CA HIS A 114 3.34 7.87 -14.30
C HIS A 114 4.11 7.67 -13.01
N LYS A 115 3.43 7.39 -11.89
CA LYS A 115 4.06 7.21 -10.57
C LYS A 115 5.08 6.09 -10.61
N SER A 116 4.72 4.97 -11.23
CA SER A 116 5.56 3.77 -11.35
C SER A 116 6.82 3.96 -12.20
N ARG A 117 6.97 5.09 -12.91
CA ARG A 117 8.12 5.37 -13.79
C ARG A 117 8.82 6.69 -13.48
N SER A 118 8.39 7.35 -12.42
CA SER A 118 8.91 8.66 -12.00
C SER A 118 9.50 8.53 -10.60
N LEU A 119 10.62 9.22 -10.38
CA LEU A 119 11.25 9.36 -9.07
C LEU A 119 11.41 10.85 -8.78
N TYR A 120 10.95 11.28 -7.61
CA TYR A 120 11.21 12.64 -7.16
C TYR A 120 12.72 12.88 -7.03
N GLY A 121 13.18 14.07 -7.42
CA GLY A 121 14.58 14.48 -7.34
C GLY A 121 15.51 13.92 -8.43
N LEU A 122 15.09 12.91 -9.20
CA LEU A 122 15.98 12.24 -10.17
C LEU A 122 16.52 13.19 -11.26
N ASN A 123 15.72 14.15 -11.69
CA ASN A 123 16.14 15.20 -12.62
C ASN A 123 17.42 15.90 -12.15
N ARG A 124 17.59 16.10 -10.84
CA ARG A 124 18.75 16.73 -10.23
C ARG A 124 19.81 15.71 -9.83
N ALA A 125 19.38 14.61 -9.24
CA ALA A 125 20.26 13.61 -8.66
C ALA A 125 21.06 12.82 -9.71
N ARG A 126 20.55 12.62 -10.94
CA ARG A 126 21.15 11.74 -11.95
C ARG A 126 22.64 11.95 -12.21
N HIS A 127 23.11 13.20 -12.18
CA HIS A 127 24.51 13.53 -12.45
C HIS A 127 25.39 13.21 -11.25
N ALA A 128 24.91 13.52 -10.03
CA ALA A 128 25.57 13.13 -8.79
C ALA A 128 25.59 11.59 -8.64
N ILE A 129 24.47 10.91 -8.93
CA ILE A 129 24.37 9.44 -8.86
C ILE A 129 25.41 8.79 -9.77
N ARG A 130 25.56 9.29 -11.00
CA ARG A 130 26.58 8.78 -11.93
C ARG A 130 28.00 9.09 -11.46
N ARG A 131 28.25 10.26 -10.86
CA ARG A 131 29.59 10.64 -10.39
C ARG A 131 30.01 9.84 -9.15
N GLU A 132 29.09 9.64 -8.21
CA GLU A 132 29.34 8.99 -6.93
C GLU A 132 29.09 7.48 -6.98
N GLN A 133 28.53 6.97 -8.09
CA GLN A 133 28.21 5.56 -8.30
C GLN A 133 27.31 5.00 -7.18
N GLN A 134 26.34 5.82 -6.73
CA GLN A 134 25.35 5.45 -5.73
C GLN A 134 24.11 6.32 -5.82
N SER A 135 22.95 5.78 -5.44
CA SER A 135 21.72 6.55 -5.18
C SER A 135 21.21 6.30 -3.77
N LEU A 136 20.69 7.33 -3.11
CA LEU A 136 19.99 7.20 -1.83
C LEU A 136 18.49 7.22 -2.11
N VAL A 137 17.77 6.17 -1.72
CA VAL A 137 16.32 6.05 -1.94
C VAL A 137 15.63 6.17 -0.60
N THR A 138 14.82 7.21 -0.43
CA THR A 138 13.96 7.42 0.74
C THR A 138 12.53 6.96 0.45
N GLU A 139 11.69 6.86 1.49
CA GLU A 139 10.28 6.52 1.33
C GLU A 139 9.47 7.69 0.74
N GLY A 140 9.70 8.90 1.25
CA GLY A 140 8.98 10.09 0.85
C GLY A 140 9.83 11.12 0.10
N PHE A 141 9.18 11.91 -0.75
CA PHE A 141 9.82 13.05 -1.42
C PHE A 141 10.25 14.17 -0.45
N MET A 142 9.62 14.24 0.72
CA MET A 142 10.02 15.19 1.77
C MET A 142 11.41 14.83 2.30
N ASP A 143 11.65 13.54 2.56
CA ASP A 143 12.95 13.06 3.03
C ASP A 143 14.03 13.24 1.96
N ALA A 144 13.71 12.92 0.70
CA ALA A 144 14.63 13.19 -0.41
C ALA A 144 14.96 14.69 -0.54
N LEU A 145 14.00 15.58 -0.33
CA LEU A 145 14.23 17.03 -0.29
C LEU A 145 15.12 17.41 0.90
N SER A 146 14.83 16.93 2.11
CA SER A 146 15.66 17.17 3.30
C SER A 146 17.10 16.70 3.10
N LEU A 147 17.28 15.52 2.52
CA LEU A 147 18.60 14.99 2.18
C LEU A 147 19.34 15.88 1.18
N HIS A 148 18.66 16.34 0.14
CA HIS A 148 19.23 17.29 -0.81
C HIS A 148 19.71 18.58 -0.15
N ILE A 149 18.89 19.18 0.72
CA ILE A 149 19.24 20.37 1.51
C ILE A 149 20.42 20.07 2.45
N GLY A 150 20.46 18.86 3.02
CA GLY A 150 21.58 18.34 3.82
C GLY A 150 22.86 18.02 3.04
N GLY A 151 22.91 18.29 1.73
CA GLY A 151 24.08 18.08 0.89
C GLY A 151 24.19 16.67 0.28
N PHE A 152 23.14 15.84 0.38
CA PHE A 152 23.10 14.50 -0.20
C PHE A 152 22.46 14.54 -1.60
N ALA A 153 23.27 14.91 -2.59
CA ALA A 153 22.81 15.17 -3.95
C ALA A 153 22.30 13.94 -4.72
N THR A 154 22.48 12.73 -4.20
CA THR A 154 22.09 11.47 -4.84
C THR A 154 20.74 10.93 -4.36
N ALA A 155 20.02 11.70 -3.54
CA ALA A 155 18.72 11.34 -2.98
C ALA A 155 17.60 11.35 -4.03
N VAL A 156 16.72 10.35 -3.96
CA VAL A 156 15.49 10.22 -4.76
C VAL A 156 14.40 9.55 -3.93
N ALA A 157 13.13 9.69 -4.34
CA ALA A 157 12.02 8.99 -3.69
C ALA A 157 10.97 8.50 -4.70
N PRO A 158 10.35 7.33 -4.46
CA PRO A 158 9.08 6.95 -5.05
C PRO A 158 7.96 7.96 -4.71
N LEU A 159 6.88 7.92 -5.48
CA LEU A 159 5.80 8.93 -5.41
C LEU A 159 4.53 8.34 -4.82
N GLY A 160 4.60 7.98 -3.54
CA GLY A 160 3.47 7.40 -2.79
C GLY A 160 3.10 6.00 -3.28
N THR A 161 4.12 5.20 -3.61
CA THR A 161 4.02 3.78 -3.97
C THR A 161 5.27 3.07 -3.49
N ALA A 162 5.22 1.74 -3.37
CA ALA A 162 6.44 0.94 -3.26
C ALA A 162 7.35 1.17 -4.49
N LEU A 163 8.66 0.97 -4.30
CA LEU A 163 9.65 1.04 -5.38
C LEU A 163 9.33 -0.01 -6.46
N THR A 164 9.20 0.43 -7.71
CA THR A 164 8.83 -0.44 -8.84
C THR A 164 10.05 -0.95 -9.60
N SER A 165 9.86 -2.01 -10.40
CA SER A 165 10.87 -2.49 -11.35
C SER A 165 11.31 -1.40 -12.33
N GLU A 166 10.39 -0.60 -12.84
CA GLU A 166 10.69 0.44 -13.81
C GLU A 166 11.49 1.59 -13.19
N GLN A 167 11.24 1.92 -11.91
CA GLN A 167 12.06 2.86 -11.15
C GLN A 167 13.46 2.29 -10.87
N ALA A 168 13.56 1.01 -10.51
CA ALA A 168 14.84 0.33 -10.30
C ALA A 168 15.66 0.27 -11.60
N ASP A 169 15.04 -0.09 -12.73
CA ASP A 169 15.66 -0.06 -14.06
C ASP A 169 16.06 1.36 -14.49
N LEU A 170 15.30 2.38 -14.07
CA LEU A 170 15.65 3.77 -14.31
C LEU A 170 16.90 4.18 -13.53
N LEU A 171 17.00 3.82 -12.24
CA LEU A 171 18.18 4.07 -11.40
C LEU A 171 19.42 3.36 -11.93
N LYS A 172 19.27 2.11 -12.35
CA LYS A 172 20.33 1.28 -12.92
C LYS A 172 21.09 1.94 -14.08
N ARG A 173 20.44 2.83 -14.83
CA ARG A 173 21.07 3.58 -15.94
C ARG A 173 22.15 4.56 -15.47
N TYR A 174 22.18 4.87 -14.17
CA TYR A 174 23.09 5.82 -13.56
C TYR A 174 24.03 5.16 -12.55
N SER A 175 23.54 4.22 -11.74
CA SER A 175 24.31 3.44 -10.77
C SER A 175 23.63 2.10 -10.49
N THR A 176 24.41 1.04 -10.25
CA THR A 176 23.89 -0.23 -9.73
C THR A 176 23.80 -0.24 -8.20
N ARG A 177 24.59 0.56 -7.48
CA ARG A 177 24.55 0.59 -6.01
C ARG A 177 23.46 1.54 -5.52
N VAL A 178 22.57 1.03 -4.67
CA VAL A 178 21.40 1.75 -4.18
C VAL A 178 21.32 1.60 -2.66
N TYR A 179 21.32 2.71 -1.93
CA TYR A 179 21.14 2.73 -0.48
C TYR A 179 19.67 3.01 -0.16
N LEU A 180 19.05 2.13 0.62
CA LEU A 180 17.68 2.27 1.11
C LEU A 180 17.74 2.97 2.48
N LEU A 181 17.16 4.17 2.56
CA LEU A 181 17.08 5.02 3.75
C LEU A 181 15.60 5.10 4.17
N TYR A 182 15.07 3.96 4.61
CA TYR A 182 13.68 3.80 5.01
C TYR A 182 13.54 3.85 6.53
N ASP A 183 12.31 3.98 7.02
CA ASP A 183 12.04 4.12 8.44
C ASP A 183 12.41 2.83 9.18
N SER A 184 12.94 2.98 10.40
CA SER A 184 13.40 1.82 11.20
C SER A 184 12.28 1.07 11.94
N ASP A 185 11.02 1.38 11.61
CA ASP A 185 9.86 0.66 12.14
C ASP A 185 9.59 -0.66 11.39
N SER A 186 8.58 -1.42 11.83
CA SER A 186 8.28 -2.71 11.21
C SER A 186 7.79 -2.58 9.75
N ALA A 187 7.11 -1.48 9.41
CA ALA A 187 6.58 -1.24 8.07
C ALA A 187 7.71 -0.82 7.10
N GLY A 188 8.58 0.10 7.52
CA GLY A 188 9.76 0.53 6.79
C GLY A 188 10.75 -0.62 6.55
N LEU A 189 10.93 -1.52 7.52
CA LEU A 189 11.72 -2.75 7.32
C LEU A 189 11.13 -3.69 6.25
N ARG A 190 9.80 -3.91 6.25
CA ARG A 190 9.14 -4.70 5.20
C ARG A 190 9.29 -4.02 3.83
N ALA A 191 9.10 -2.70 3.78
CA ALA A 191 9.28 -1.91 2.56
C ALA A 191 10.72 -1.97 2.04
N THR A 192 11.71 -1.94 2.95
CA THR A 192 13.14 -2.07 2.63
C THR A 192 13.42 -3.40 1.94
N PHE A 193 12.91 -4.50 2.48
CA PHE A 193 13.15 -5.83 1.92
C PHE A 193 12.48 -6.06 0.57
N ARG A 194 11.26 -5.54 0.37
CA ARG A 194 10.61 -5.56 -0.94
C ARG A 194 11.37 -4.71 -1.96
N ALA A 195 11.77 -3.50 -1.60
CA ALA A 195 12.56 -2.63 -2.47
C ALA A 195 13.91 -3.30 -2.82
N GLY A 196 14.55 -3.96 -1.85
CA GLY A 196 15.76 -4.74 -2.07
C GLY A 196 15.56 -5.89 -3.06
N ASP A 197 14.48 -6.66 -2.92
CA ASP A 197 14.16 -7.76 -3.84
C ASP A 197 13.90 -7.22 -5.28
N VAL A 198 13.18 -6.10 -5.42
CA VAL A 198 12.97 -5.41 -6.71
C VAL A 198 14.28 -4.93 -7.33
N LEU A 199 15.17 -4.36 -6.52
CA LEU A 199 16.49 -3.89 -6.94
C LEU A 199 17.38 -5.05 -7.40
N LEU A 200 17.44 -6.15 -6.64
CA LEU A 200 18.16 -7.36 -7.03
C LEU A 200 17.61 -7.95 -8.34
N ALA A 201 16.28 -7.99 -8.49
CA ALA A 201 15.62 -8.43 -9.71
C ALA A 201 15.92 -7.50 -10.91
N SER A 202 16.24 -6.24 -10.67
CA SER A 202 16.66 -5.30 -11.72
C SER A 202 18.17 -5.39 -11.99
N GLY A 203 18.95 -6.10 -11.15
CA GLY A 203 20.40 -6.20 -11.23
C GLY A 203 21.13 -5.03 -10.59
N CYS A 204 20.51 -4.40 -9.59
CA CYS A 204 21.11 -3.45 -8.67
C CYS A 204 21.63 -4.16 -7.41
N HIS A 205 22.46 -3.46 -6.65
CA HIS A 205 23.04 -3.88 -5.37
C HIS A 205 22.44 -3.02 -4.24
N PRO A 206 21.38 -3.52 -3.57
CA PRO A 206 20.74 -2.80 -2.46
C PRO A 206 21.57 -2.89 -1.18
N MET A 207 21.88 -1.72 -0.62
CA MET A 207 22.45 -1.52 0.70
C MET A 207 21.36 -0.99 1.63
N VAL A 208 21.30 -1.45 2.87
CA VAL A 208 20.31 -1.02 3.86
C VAL A 208 21.00 -0.16 4.91
N VAL A 209 20.56 1.09 5.01
CA VAL A 209 20.93 2.00 6.09
C VAL A 209 20.00 1.71 7.28
N THR A 210 20.56 1.56 8.48
CA THR A 210 19.78 1.30 9.69
C THR A 210 19.91 2.49 10.64
N PHE A 211 18.77 3.10 10.99
CA PHE A 211 18.72 4.20 11.93
C PHE A 211 18.35 3.71 13.34
N PRO A 212 18.52 4.55 14.39
CA PRO A 212 17.95 4.27 15.69
C PRO A 212 16.42 4.12 15.62
N ALA A 213 15.84 3.41 16.60
CA ALA A 213 14.41 3.17 16.62
C ALA A 213 13.61 4.48 16.69
N GLY A 214 12.63 4.62 15.78
CA GLY A 214 11.78 5.81 15.68
C GLY A 214 12.42 7.00 14.94
N GLU A 215 13.62 6.83 14.39
CA GLU A 215 14.28 7.83 13.56
C GLU A 215 14.08 7.55 12.07
N ASP A 216 14.02 8.64 11.30
CA ASP A 216 13.98 8.69 9.84
C ASP A 216 15.20 9.51 9.34
N PRO A 217 15.58 9.44 8.05
CA PRO A 217 16.74 10.20 7.55
C PRO A 217 16.63 11.73 7.77
N ASP A 218 15.41 12.27 7.80
CA ASP A 218 15.15 13.70 8.02
C ASP A 218 15.31 14.11 9.49
N SER A 219 14.90 13.26 10.44
CA SER A 219 15.05 13.44 11.88
C SER A 219 16.52 13.30 12.30
N VAL A 220 17.25 12.31 11.76
CA VAL A 220 18.69 12.16 11.96
C VAL A 220 19.43 13.39 11.45
N LEU A 221 19.14 13.83 10.23
CA LEU A 221 19.79 15.00 9.65
C LEU A 221 19.57 16.26 10.48
N ARG A 222 18.35 16.47 11.00
CA ARG A 222 18.05 17.63 11.86
C ARG A 222 18.69 17.54 13.25
N ARG A 223 18.68 16.37 13.87
CA ARG A 223 19.09 16.20 15.27
C ARG A 223 20.60 16.05 15.41
N GLU A 224 21.22 15.29 14.51
CA GLU A 224 22.62 14.88 14.62
C GLU A 224 23.50 15.46 13.51
N GLY A 225 22.89 15.93 12.41
CA GLY A 225 23.58 16.63 11.34
C GLY A 225 24.08 15.73 10.20
N PRO A 226 24.64 16.34 9.13
CA PRO A 226 25.07 15.60 7.93
C PRO A 226 26.17 14.58 8.19
N ASP A 227 27.09 14.84 9.12
CA ASP A 227 28.20 13.93 9.41
C ASP A 227 27.72 12.62 10.06
N ALA A 228 26.73 12.70 10.95
CA ALA A 228 26.10 11.53 11.53
C ALA A 228 25.41 10.67 10.46
N LEU A 229 24.65 11.31 9.56
CA LEU A 229 24.00 10.61 8.45
C LEU A 229 25.01 9.95 7.50
N ARG A 230 26.16 10.58 7.22
CA ARG A 230 27.26 9.93 6.48
C ARG A 230 27.79 8.70 7.20
N GLY A 231 27.89 8.73 8.52
CA GLY A 231 28.24 7.57 9.35
C GLY A 231 27.26 6.42 9.14
N TYR A 232 25.96 6.67 9.27
CA TYR A 232 24.93 5.65 9.03
C TYR A 232 24.98 5.07 7.61
N ILE A 233 25.22 5.90 6.59
CA ILE A 233 25.37 5.44 5.20
C ILE A 233 26.65 4.60 5.03
N ALA A 234 27.75 4.96 5.70
CA ALA A 234 28.99 4.19 5.66
C ALA A 234 28.84 2.82 6.34
N ASP A 235 28.02 2.73 7.38
CA ASP A 235 27.71 1.49 8.11
C ASP A 235 26.62 0.63 7.43
N ALA A 236 26.12 1.06 6.26
CA ALA A 236 25.09 0.32 5.54
C ALA A 236 25.56 -1.08 5.16
N VAL A 237 24.66 -2.05 5.30
CA VAL A 237 24.95 -3.46 5.02
C VAL A 237 24.15 -3.96 3.82
N ASP A 238 24.64 -5.00 3.15
CA ASP A 238 23.91 -5.66 2.07
C ASP A 238 22.51 -6.15 2.53
N VAL A 239 21.50 -6.11 1.66
CA VAL A 239 20.12 -6.47 2.01
C VAL A 239 20.00 -7.89 2.58
N LEU A 240 20.76 -8.86 2.06
CA LEU A 240 20.74 -10.23 2.57
C LEU A 240 21.35 -10.28 3.97
N GLU A 241 22.47 -9.60 4.18
CA GLU A 241 23.11 -9.51 5.48
C GLU A 241 22.18 -8.85 6.50
N ARG A 242 21.43 -7.81 6.11
CA ARG A 242 20.41 -7.21 6.97
C ARG A 242 19.32 -8.19 7.35
N LYS A 243 18.75 -8.93 6.38
CA LYS A 243 17.73 -9.97 6.64
C LYS A 243 18.25 -11.00 7.65
N LEU A 244 19.48 -11.48 7.46
CA LEU A 244 20.13 -12.45 8.35
C LEU A 244 20.32 -11.90 9.77
N GLN A 245 20.81 -10.66 9.92
CA GLN A 245 20.97 -10.02 11.23
C GLN A 245 19.64 -9.90 12.00
N ILE A 246 18.53 -9.63 11.32
CA ILE A 246 17.22 -9.55 11.97
C ILE A 246 16.75 -10.93 12.41
N LEU A 247 16.85 -11.93 11.54
CA LEU A 247 16.44 -13.31 11.85
C LEU A 247 17.22 -13.87 13.05
N GLU A 248 18.50 -13.57 13.16
CA GLU A 248 19.32 -13.92 14.31
C GLU A 248 18.92 -13.20 15.59
N ARG A 249 18.76 -11.87 15.54
CA ARG A 249 18.37 -11.09 16.73
C ARG A 249 17.01 -11.51 17.29
N GLN A 250 16.13 -12.02 16.42
CA GLN A 250 14.81 -12.52 16.80
C GLN A 250 14.81 -14.01 17.21
N GLY A 251 15.97 -14.68 17.23
CA GLY A 251 16.10 -16.09 17.64
C GLY A 251 15.49 -17.09 16.66
N TYR A 252 15.21 -16.69 15.41
CA TYR A 252 14.66 -17.62 14.42
C TYR A 252 15.65 -18.74 14.10
N LEU A 253 16.95 -18.49 14.22
CA LEU A 253 17.97 -19.49 13.92
C LEU A 253 18.23 -20.47 15.09
N ASP A 254 17.48 -20.38 16.19
CA ASP A 254 17.70 -21.20 17.37
C ASP A 254 16.83 -22.47 17.39
N THR A 255 15.66 -22.43 16.74
CA THR A 255 14.69 -23.54 16.69
C THR A 255 14.57 -24.14 15.29
N ILE A 256 14.06 -25.37 15.19
CA ILE A 256 13.87 -26.03 13.90
C ILE A 256 12.80 -25.29 13.08
N GLU A 257 11.68 -24.95 13.72
CA GLU A 257 10.55 -24.23 13.13
C GLU A 257 10.96 -22.80 12.75
N GLY A 258 11.73 -22.13 13.61
CA GLY A 258 12.30 -20.82 13.32
C GLY A 258 13.23 -20.86 12.11
N LYS A 259 14.13 -21.86 12.02
CA LYS A 259 15.05 -22.01 10.89
C LYS A 259 14.30 -22.24 9.58
N ARG A 260 13.23 -23.03 9.59
CA ARG A 260 12.38 -23.23 8.40
C ARG A 260 11.78 -21.90 7.94
N ARG A 261 11.16 -21.15 8.84
CA ARG A 261 10.59 -19.82 8.55
C ARG A 261 11.64 -18.82 8.06
N ALA A 262 12.83 -18.82 8.68
CA ALA A 262 13.96 -18.00 8.26
C ALA A 262 14.38 -18.31 6.82
N VAL A 263 14.52 -19.59 6.48
CA VAL A 263 14.83 -20.01 5.10
C VAL A 263 13.74 -19.54 4.15
N ASP A 264 12.46 -19.72 4.48
CA ASP A 264 11.34 -19.28 3.64
C ASP A 264 11.40 -17.77 3.36
N GLY A 265 11.67 -16.95 4.37
CA GLY A 265 11.84 -15.50 4.22
C GLY A 265 13.07 -15.09 3.40
N LEU A 266 14.14 -15.90 3.40
CA LEU A 266 15.35 -15.64 2.60
C LEU A 266 15.16 -16.03 1.13
N LEU A 267 14.34 -17.04 0.84
CA LEU A 267 14.16 -17.56 -0.52
C LEU A 267 13.67 -16.49 -1.51
N SER A 268 12.85 -15.52 -1.10
CA SER A 268 12.43 -14.41 -1.99
C SER A 268 13.64 -13.61 -2.51
N THR A 269 14.54 -13.24 -1.60
CA THR A 269 15.78 -12.50 -1.88
C THR A 269 16.67 -13.30 -2.80
N LEU A 270 16.93 -14.57 -2.43
CA LEU A 270 17.85 -15.44 -3.17
C LEU A 270 17.35 -15.69 -4.60
N ARG A 271 16.03 -15.79 -4.80
CA ARG A 271 15.40 -15.97 -6.11
C ARG A 271 15.46 -14.70 -6.97
N SER A 272 15.43 -13.53 -6.34
CA SER A 272 15.44 -12.23 -7.02
C SER A 272 16.80 -11.89 -7.64
N VAL A 273 17.90 -12.50 -7.16
CA VAL A 273 19.23 -12.27 -7.74
C VAL A 273 19.33 -12.82 -9.16
N LYS A 274 19.51 -11.93 -10.14
CA LYS A 274 19.68 -12.30 -11.56
C LYS A 274 21.12 -12.71 -11.92
N ASP A 275 22.11 -12.10 -11.30
CA ASP A 275 23.53 -12.43 -11.54
C ASP A 275 23.88 -13.80 -10.92
N PRO A 276 24.28 -14.80 -11.73
CA PRO A 276 24.64 -16.12 -11.22
C PRO A 276 25.77 -16.10 -10.18
N ALA A 277 26.77 -15.22 -10.34
CA ALA A 277 27.89 -15.15 -9.42
C ALA A 277 27.45 -14.55 -8.07
N LEU A 278 26.66 -13.48 -8.10
CA LEU A 278 26.08 -12.91 -6.88
C LEU A 278 25.12 -13.89 -6.19
N GLN A 279 24.31 -14.63 -6.97
CA GLN A 279 23.41 -15.65 -6.43
C GLN A 279 24.20 -16.76 -5.73
N ASP A 280 25.33 -17.17 -6.31
CA ASP A 280 26.23 -18.15 -5.71
C ASP A 280 26.79 -17.68 -4.35
N ILE A 281 27.24 -16.42 -4.27
CA ILE A 281 27.73 -15.80 -3.04
C ILE A 281 26.62 -15.74 -1.98
N TYR A 282 25.44 -15.27 -2.36
CA TYR A 282 24.28 -15.15 -1.48
C TYR A 282 23.83 -16.50 -0.91
N LEU A 283 23.79 -17.53 -1.75
CA LEU A 283 23.48 -18.90 -1.34
C LEU A 283 24.51 -19.44 -0.33
N GLY A 284 25.79 -19.12 -0.54
CA GLY A 284 26.86 -19.50 0.39
C GLY A 284 26.68 -18.85 1.75
N ARG A 285 26.39 -17.54 1.74
CA ARG A 285 26.17 -16.76 2.96
C ARG A 285 24.93 -17.22 3.73
N ALA A 286 23.83 -17.49 3.02
CA ALA A 286 22.61 -18.02 3.63
C ALA A 286 22.83 -19.43 4.22
N ALA A 287 23.55 -20.30 3.52
CA ALA A 287 23.88 -21.64 4.00
C ALA A 287 24.71 -21.61 5.29
N GLU A 288 25.75 -20.77 5.32
CA GLU A 288 26.61 -20.57 6.49
C GLU A 288 25.80 -20.13 7.72
N ARG A 289 24.98 -19.08 7.57
CA ARG A 289 24.27 -18.47 8.70
C ARG A 289 23.09 -19.31 9.19
N THR A 290 22.36 -19.95 8.29
CA THR A 290 21.22 -20.82 8.68
C THR A 290 21.63 -22.23 9.10
N GLY A 291 22.84 -22.67 8.72
CA GLY A 291 23.30 -24.06 8.89
C GLY A 291 22.65 -25.05 7.91
N VAL A 292 21.81 -24.59 6.97
CA VAL A 292 21.22 -25.44 5.93
C VAL A 292 22.24 -25.69 4.83
N ARG A 293 22.36 -26.94 4.37
CA ARG A 293 23.29 -27.30 3.29
C ARG A 293 23.03 -26.45 2.05
N ARG A 294 24.11 -25.95 1.44
CA ARG A 294 24.08 -25.15 0.20
C ARG A 294 23.26 -25.81 -0.90
N ASP A 295 23.49 -27.10 -1.18
CA ASP A 295 22.77 -27.83 -2.23
C ASP A 295 21.26 -27.91 -1.98
N THR A 296 20.84 -27.95 -0.72
CA THR A 296 19.42 -27.88 -0.35
C THR A 296 18.85 -26.52 -0.72
N LEU A 297 19.53 -25.43 -0.39
CA LEU A 297 19.09 -24.07 -0.74
C LEU A 297 19.07 -23.85 -2.26
N VAL A 298 20.07 -24.36 -2.98
CA VAL A 298 20.07 -24.36 -4.46
C VAL A 298 18.83 -25.07 -5.00
N GLY A 299 18.50 -26.24 -4.45
CA GLY A 299 17.29 -26.98 -4.80
C GLY A 299 16.00 -26.20 -4.52
N GLU A 300 15.89 -25.53 -3.38
CA GLU A 300 14.73 -24.70 -3.01
C GLU A 300 14.56 -23.47 -3.90
N VAL A 301 15.66 -22.84 -4.32
CA VAL A 301 15.66 -21.75 -5.31
C VAL A 301 15.22 -22.27 -6.69
N ALA A 302 15.68 -23.45 -7.09
CA ALA A 302 15.35 -24.06 -8.38
C ALA A 302 13.92 -24.63 -8.45
N ARG A 303 13.38 -25.17 -7.35
CA ARG A 303 12.03 -25.78 -7.29
C ARG A 303 10.92 -24.81 -7.70
N ALA A 304 11.03 -23.55 -7.32
CA ALA A 304 10.07 -22.53 -7.74
C ALA A 304 10.22 -22.11 -9.22
N ARG A 305 11.42 -22.28 -9.81
CA ARG A 305 11.65 -22.06 -11.25
C ARG A 305 11.12 -23.22 -12.11
N LEU A 306 11.04 -24.43 -11.54
CA LEU A 306 10.60 -25.67 -12.20
C LEU A 306 9.12 -26.02 -11.97
N THR A 307 8.34 -25.12 -11.37
CA THR A 307 6.88 -25.20 -11.38
C THR A 307 6.28 -24.31 -12.47
N PRO A 308 6.16 -24.79 -13.73
CA PRO A 308 5.02 -24.42 -14.54
C PRO A 308 3.73 -24.86 -13.83
N ARG A 309 2.69 -24.02 -13.93
CA ARG A 309 1.29 -24.42 -13.75
C ARG A 309 1.07 -25.80 -14.37
N SER A 310 0.37 -26.68 -13.65
CA SER A 310 0.00 -28.07 -14.02
C SER A 310 0.91 -29.17 -13.48
N ARG A 311 0.56 -29.66 -12.28
CA ARG A 311 0.45 -31.11 -12.06
C ARG A 311 -0.95 -31.41 -11.56
N ARG A 312 -1.87 -31.56 -12.52
CA ARG A 312 -3.03 -32.43 -12.41
C ARG A 312 -2.56 -33.80 -11.88
N SER A 313 -3.05 -34.22 -10.73
CA SER A 313 -3.05 -35.62 -10.30
C SER A 313 -4.48 -36.16 -10.42
N SER A 314 -4.75 -36.83 -11.53
CA SER A 314 -5.73 -37.92 -11.67
C SER A 314 -5.33 -39.09 -10.77
N GLY A 315 -6.18 -39.86 -10.09
CA GLY A 315 -7.66 -39.99 -9.97
C GLY A 315 -7.97 -40.80 -8.67
N PRO A 316 -9.06 -41.60 -8.52
CA PRO A 316 -10.17 -41.89 -9.46
C PRO A 316 -11.61 -41.67 -8.89
N THR A 317 -12.56 -41.43 -9.81
CA THR A 317 -13.98 -41.90 -9.90
C THR A 317 -14.89 -41.74 -8.66
N SER A 318 -15.99 -40.96 -8.71
CA SER A 318 -17.24 -41.38 -9.38
C SER A 318 -18.24 -40.25 -9.72
N SER A 319 -18.83 -40.41 -10.93
CA SER A 319 -20.18 -40.01 -11.43
C SER A 319 -20.58 -38.52 -11.36
N GLU A 320 -20.55 -37.81 -12.51
CA GLU A 320 -21.69 -37.55 -13.44
C GLU A 320 -22.76 -36.64 -12.80
N THR A 321 -22.91 -35.39 -13.22
CA THR A 321 -23.62 -35.04 -14.46
C THR A 321 -23.09 -33.82 -15.22
N ASP A 322 -23.27 -33.90 -16.55
CA ASP A 322 -23.00 -32.93 -17.60
C ASP A 322 -23.69 -31.57 -17.43
N GLY A 323 -23.02 -30.52 -17.93
CA GLY A 323 -23.64 -29.21 -18.12
C GLY A 323 -22.67 -28.05 -18.39
N THR A 324 -21.94 -28.10 -19.50
CA THR A 324 -21.43 -26.94 -20.27
C THR A 324 -20.52 -25.93 -19.54
N SER A 325 -19.22 -25.98 -19.82
CA SER A 325 -18.31 -24.83 -19.59
C SER A 325 -18.57 -23.70 -20.60
N PRO A 326 -18.59 -22.44 -20.15
CA PRO A 326 -17.99 -21.34 -20.88
C PRO A 326 -16.60 -21.04 -20.31
N ALA A 327 -15.75 -20.53 -21.19
CA ALA A 327 -14.37 -20.17 -20.94
C ALA A 327 -14.23 -19.00 -19.95
N GLY A 328 -13.18 -19.05 -19.13
CA GLY A 328 -12.44 -17.91 -18.59
C GLY A 328 -13.22 -16.68 -18.15
N GLU A 329 -13.91 -16.76 -17.01
CA GLU A 329 -14.31 -15.58 -16.25
C GLU A 329 -13.39 -15.45 -15.03
N THR A 330 -12.68 -14.32 -14.92
CA THR A 330 -12.07 -13.87 -13.66
C THR A 330 -13.16 -13.84 -12.59
N ARG A 331 -12.97 -14.63 -11.52
CA ARG A 331 -13.91 -14.72 -10.40
C ARG A 331 -14.09 -13.31 -9.81
N GLU A 332 -15.26 -12.73 -9.99
CA GLU A 332 -15.63 -11.43 -9.43
C GLU A 332 -15.88 -11.60 -7.93
N THR A 333 -14.82 -11.54 -7.12
CA THR A 333 -14.93 -11.59 -5.66
C THR A 333 -15.51 -10.27 -5.15
N ASP A 334 -16.37 -10.30 -4.13
CA ASP A 334 -16.92 -9.08 -3.54
C ASP A 334 -15.78 -8.18 -3.00
N PRO A 335 -15.61 -6.95 -3.53
CA PRO A 335 -14.48 -6.09 -3.17
C PRO A 335 -14.42 -5.76 -1.67
N ALA A 336 -15.56 -5.72 -0.97
CA ALA A 336 -15.58 -5.48 0.46
C ALA A 336 -15.03 -6.66 1.24
N GLU A 337 -15.47 -7.87 0.91
CA GLU A 337 -15.01 -9.07 1.59
C GLU A 337 -13.52 -9.31 1.35
N ARG A 338 -13.06 -9.06 0.12
CA ARG A 338 -11.63 -9.16 -0.23
C ARG A 338 -10.79 -8.13 0.55
N SER A 339 -11.20 -6.86 0.56
CA SER A 339 -10.50 -5.80 1.30
C SER A 339 -10.45 -6.08 2.81
N LEU A 340 -11.53 -6.63 3.39
CA LEU A 340 -11.54 -7.00 4.80
C LEU A 340 -10.51 -8.09 5.10
N LEU A 341 -10.48 -9.17 4.31
CA LEU A 341 -9.53 -10.26 4.55
C LEU A 341 -8.08 -9.83 4.33
N LEU A 342 -7.84 -8.91 3.40
CA LEU A 342 -6.54 -8.29 3.21
C LEU A 342 -6.12 -7.47 4.45
N LEU A 343 -7.04 -6.73 5.06
CA LEU A 343 -6.77 -5.99 6.29
C LEU A 343 -6.50 -6.95 7.47
N LEU A 344 -7.29 -8.02 7.59
CA LEU A 344 -7.09 -9.06 8.61
C LEU A 344 -5.82 -9.90 8.40
N ALA A 345 -5.31 -10.00 7.17
CA ALA A 345 -4.02 -10.61 6.87
C ALA A 345 -2.85 -9.78 7.38
N ARG A 346 -3.01 -8.46 7.39
CA ARG A 346 -1.97 -7.52 7.81
C ARG A 346 -1.96 -7.25 9.30
N ASP A 347 -3.15 -7.25 9.90
CA ASP A 347 -3.34 -6.99 11.32
C ASP A 347 -4.41 -7.93 11.87
N ARG A 348 -3.93 -8.92 12.64
CA ARG A 348 -4.76 -9.95 13.26
C ARG A 348 -5.55 -9.41 14.46
N ASP A 349 -5.12 -8.33 15.09
CA ASP A 349 -5.79 -7.74 16.25
C ASP A 349 -7.16 -7.17 15.84
N LEU A 350 -7.33 -6.83 14.55
CA LEU A 350 -8.60 -6.40 13.98
C LEU A 350 -9.66 -7.52 13.93
N LEU A 351 -9.28 -8.79 14.10
CA LEU A 351 -10.23 -9.90 14.09
C LEU A 351 -11.20 -9.83 15.27
N GLU A 352 -10.70 -9.48 16.46
CA GLU A 352 -11.54 -9.30 17.66
C GLU A 352 -12.52 -8.14 17.45
N VAL A 353 -12.05 -7.02 16.89
CA VAL A 353 -12.87 -5.85 16.58
C VAL A 353 -13.93 -6.18 15.53
N ALA A 354 -13.63 -7.03 14.54
CA ALA A 354 -14.59 -7.48 13.53
C ALA A 354 -15.75 -8.26 14.19
N VAL A 355 -15.42 -9.15 15.13
CA VAL A 355 -16.42 -9.94 15.86
C VAL A 355 -17.25 -9.04 16.78
N GLU A 356 -16.64 -8.12 17.52
CA GLU A 356 -17.33 -7.18 18.42
C GLU A 356 -18.29 -6.23 17.70
N THR A 357 -18.00 -5.89 16.44
CA THR A 357 -18.87 -5.07 15.58
C THR A 357 -20.02 -5.86 14.94
N GLY A 358 -20.15 -7.14 15.28
CA GLY A 358 -21.24 -8.02 14.84
C GLY A 358 -21.00 -8.65 13.47
N LEU A 359 -19.75 -8.77 13.02
CA LEU A 359 -19.45 -9.48 11.77
C LEU A 359 -19.41 -11.00 11.98
N GLU A 360 -20.36 -11.69 11.37
CA GLU A 360 -20.43 -13.15 11.35
C GLU A 360 -20.03 -13.72 9.97
N ASP A 361 -19.61 -14.99 9.94
CA ASP A 361 -19.22 -15.70 8.72
C ASP A 361 -20.35 -15.74 7.67
N ARG A 362 -21.61 -15.87 8.11
CA ARG A 362 -22.79 -15.82 7.23
C ARG A 362 -22.96 -14.50 6.47
N HIS A 363 -22.26 -13.43 6.85
CA HIS A 363 -22.31 -12.13 6.15
C HIS A 363 -21.46 -12.09 4.86
N PHE A 364 -20.53 -13.04 4.67
CA PHE A 364 -19.76 -13.20 3.45
C PHE A 364 -20.61 -13.87 2.37
N ARG A 365 -20.69 -13.29 1.17
CA ARG A 365 -21.36 -13.87 -0.01
C ARG A 365 -20.46 -14.87 -0.71
N ASP A 366 -19.17 -14.59 -0.78
CA ASP A 366 -18.21 -15.47 -1.41
C ASP A 366 -17.86 -16.64 -0.47
N GLY A 367 -18.17 -17.87 -0.91
CA GLY A 367 -17.92 -19.07 -0.12
C GLY A 367 -16.45 -19.37 0.13
N VAL A 368 -15.54 -18.90 -0.74
CA VAL A 368 -14.08 -19.05 -0.56
C VAL A 368 -13.59 -18.08 0.50
N LEU A 369 -13.94 -16.79 0.38
CA LEU A 369 -13.59 -15.76 1.37
C LEU A 369 -14.20 -16.07 2.74
N ARG A 370 -15.43 -16.60 2.77
CA ARG A 370 -16.06 -17.07 4.01
C ARG A 370 -15.23 -18.15 4.70
N ARG A 371 -14.72 -19.14 3.96
CA ARG A 371 -13.89 -20.22 4.53
C ARG A 371 -12.56 -19.69 5.07
N ILE A 372 -11.98 -18.68 4.43
CA ILE A 372 -10.81 -17.98 4.96
C ILE A 372 -11.17 -17.31 6.30
N TYR A 373 -12.25 -16.54 6.35
CA TYR A 373 -12.70 -15.87 7.57
C TYR A 373 -12.99 -16.87 8.71
N GLN A 374 -13.67 -17.98 8.41
CA GLN A 374 -13.90 -19.05 9.39
C GLN A 374 -12.59 -19.62 9.94
N ALA A 375 -11.60 -19.85 9.07
CA ALA A 375 -10.32 -20.34 9.50
C ALA A 375 -9.58 -19.31 10.36
N LEU A 376 -9.69 -18.02 10.05
CA LEU A 376 -9.16 -16.93 10.90
C LEU A 376 -9.78 -16.93 12.29
N LEU A 377 -11.10 -17.11 12.40
CA LEU A 377 -11.78 -17.19 13.69
C LEU A 377 -11.31 -18.37 14.54
N VAL A 378 -10.91 -19.49 13.91
CA VAL A 378 -10.40 -20.67 14.60
C VAL A 378 -8.93 -20.53 15.00
N ALA A 379 -8.11 -19.99 14.10
CA ALA A 379 -6.65 -19.88 14.29
C ALA A 379 -6.23 -18.64 15.12
N GLY A 380 -7.05 -17.59 15.16
CA GLY A 380 -6.70 -16.33 15.80
C GLY A 380 -5.43 -15.71 15.19
N HIS A 381 -4.37 -15.62 15.99
CA HIS A 381 -3.06 -15.10 15.57
C HIS A 381 -2.14 -16.18 14.97
N GLU A 382 -2.55 -17.44 14.96
CA GLU A 382 -1.73 -18.52 14.39
C GLU A 382 -1.73 -18.48 12.86
N ALA A 383 -0.68 -19.08 12.27
CA ALA A 383 -0.55 -19.18 10.82
C ALA A 383 -1.63 -20.12 10.25
N LEU A 384 -2.22 -19.73 9.12
CA LEU A 384 -3.24 -20.50 8.44
C LEU A 384 -2.61 -21.47 7.43
N ASP A 385 -2.85 -22.77 7.61
CA ASP A 385 -2.59 -23.78 6.58
C ASP A 385 -3.90 -24.19 5.93
N LEU A 386 -4.20 -23.58 4.77
CA LEU A 386 -5.47 -23.73 4.06
C LEU A 386 -5.29 -24.58 2.79
N PRO A 387 -6.13 -25.61 2.56
CA PRO A 387 -6.00 -26.47 1.38
C PRO A 387 -6.61 -25.83 0.11
N GLY A 388 -6.08 -26.24 -1.04
CA GLY A 388 -6.74 -26.04 -2.34
C GLY A 388 -6.84 -24.57 -2.79
N ASP A 389 -7.98 -24.21 -3.37
CA ASP A 389 -8.26 -22.88 -3.92
C ASP A 389 -8.35 -21.80 -2.83
N VAL A 390 -8.77 -22.17 -1.62
CA VAL A 390 -8.82 -21.29 -0.44
C VAL A 390 -7.41 -20.87 -0.01
N GLY A 391 -6.45 -21.81 0.00
CA GLY A 391 -5.06 -21.52 0.35
C GLY A 391 -4.34 -20.65 -0.67
N VAL A 392 -4.59 -20.85 -1.96
CA VAL A 392 -4.04 -19.99 -3.02
C VAL A 392 -4.52 -18.55 -2.83
N LEU A 393 -5.82 -18.35 -2.62
CA LEU A 393 -6.38 -17.02 -2.40
C LEU A 393 -5.91 -16.40 -1.08
N TRP A 394 -5.74 -17.19 -0.02
CA TRP A 394 -5.15 -16.71 1.23
C TRP A 394 -3.72 -16.21 1.03
N ASN A 395 -2.88 -17.00 0.35
CA ASN A 395 -1.51 -16.62 0.05
C ASN A 395 -1.47 -15.38 -0.86
N GLU A 396 -2.39 -15.25 -1.82
CA GLU A 396 -2.53 -14.04 -2.63
C GLU A 396 -2.90 -12.82 -1.80
N LEU A 397 -3.80 -12.95 -0.82
CA LEU A 397 -4.18 -11.85 0.08
C LEU A 397 -3.08 -11.48 1.07
N GLU A 398 -2.35 -12.47 1.57
CA GLU A 398 -1.20 -12.28 2.46
C GLU A 398 -0.01 -11.66 1.73
N SER A 399 0.11 -11.91 0.42
CA SER A 399 1.11 -11.30 -0.46
C SER A 399 0.61 -10.05 -1.21
N ASP A 400 -0.65 -9.63 -1.01
CA ASP A 400 -1.21 -8.42 -1.62
C ASP A 400 -0.66 -7.19 -0.90
N ASP A 401 0.18 -6.43 -1.61
CA ASP A 401 0.93 -5.27 -1.10
C ASP A 401 0.26 -3.92 -1.43
N SER A 402 -1.01 -3.92 -1.85
CA SER A 402 -1.74 -2.69 -2.17
C SER A 402 -1.82 -1.73 -0.96
N GLU A 403 -1.47 -0.46 -1.14
CA GLU A 403 -1.52 0.51 -0.04
C GLU A 403 -2.98 0.74 0.39
N VAL A 404 -3.30 0.41 1.65
CA VAL A 404 -4.63 0.71 2.22
C VAL A 404 -4.51 1.99 3.03
N VAL A 405 -4.99 3.08 2.45
CA VAL A 405 -5.01 4.40 3.08
C VAL A 405 -5.96 4.36 4.29
N HIS A 406 -5.47 4.74 5.47
CA HIS A 406 -6.18 4.64 6.76
C HIS A 406 -6.71 3.22 7.08
N PRO A 407 -5.83 2.24 7.38
CA PRO A 407 -6.22 0.85 7.57
C PRO A 407 -7.37 0.63 8.56
N ARG A 408 -7.38 1.38 9.67
CA ARG A 408 -8.44 1.30 10.67
C ARG A 408 -9.78 1.86 10.20
N ALA A 409 -9.78 3.02 9.54
CA ALA A 409 -11.00 3.59 8.98
C ALA A 409 -11.52 2.74 7.81
N ALA A 410 -10.62 2.26 6.94
CA ALA A 410 -10.94 1.34 5.86
C ALA A 410 -11.51 0.02 6.39
N PHE A 411 -10.95 -0.50 7.49
CA PHE A 411 -11.47 -1.67 8.19
C PHE A 411 -12.89 -1.42 8.72
N GLU A 412 -13.09 -0.35 9.49
CA GLU A 412 -14.39 0.01 10.05
C GLU A 412 -15.45 0.24 8.97
N GLU A 413 -15.09 0.89 7.86
CA GLU A 413 -15.98 1.10 6.71
C GLU A 413 -16.31 -0.21 6.01
N THR A 414 -15.33 -1.08 5.82
CA THR A 414 -15.51 -2.36 5.13
C THR A 414 -16.38 -3.32 5.93
N VAL A 415 -16.13 -3.44 7.23
CA VAL A 415 -16.96 -4.24 8.15
C VAL A 415 -18.38 -3.69 8.17
N ARG A 416 -18.54 -2.36 8.33
CA ARG A 416 -19.86 -1.70 8.30
C ARG A 416 -20.61 -1.98 7.00
N ARG A 417 -19.93 -1.93 5.85
CA ARG A 417 -20.52 -2.21 4.53
C ARG A 417 -21.01 -3.65 4.42
N ILE A 418 -20.22 -4.63 4.87
CA ILE A 418 -20.58 -6.05 4.86
C ILE A 418 -21.78 -6.31 5.78
N VAL A 419 -21.73 -5.81 7.01
CA VAL A 419 -22.80 -5.97 8.01
C VAL A 419 -24.10 -5.28 7.57
N HIS A 420 -24.04 -4.02 7.10
CA HIS A 420 -25.22 -3.30 6.61
C HIS A 420 -25.86 -4.00 5.42
N ARG A 421 -25.04 -4.50 4.48
CA ARG A 421 -25.52 -5.27 3.33
C ARG A 421 -26.22 -6.55 3.77
N ALA A 422 -25.69 -7.27 4.77
CA ALA A 422 -26.34 -8.46 5.31
C ALA A 422 -27.69 -8.13 5.97
N LYS A 423 -27.74 -7.07 6.79
CA LYS A 423 -28.98 -6.59 7.44
C LYS A 423 -30.04 -6.16 6.42
N LEU A 424 -29.65 -5.44 5.36
CA LEU A 424 -30.54 -5.07 4.25
C LEU A 424 -31.06 -6.30 3.49
N GLY A 425 -30.19 -7.29 3.27
CA GLY A 425 -30.58 -8.58 2.67
C GLY A 425 -31.58 -9.34 3.52
N ARG A 426 -31.38 -9.38 4.85
CA ARG A 426 -32.31 -10.00 5.79
C ARG A 426 -33.64 -9.26 5.85
N LEU A 427 -33.66 -7.92 5.83
CA LEU A 427 -34.91 -7.15 5.71
C LEU A 427 -35.71 -7.53 4.46
N ALA A 428 -35.05 -7.62 3.31
CA ALA A 428 -35.70 -8.03 2.07
C ALA A 428 -36.21 -9.48 2.12
N GLN A 429 -35.50 -10.37 2.83
CA GLN A 429 -35.91 -11.74 3.04
C GLN A 429 -37.10 -11.84 3.99
N ILE A 430 -37.10 -11.08 5.08
CA ILE A 430 -38.22 -11.00 6.02
C ILE A 430 -39.48 -10.52 5.29
N ASP A 431 -39.38 -9.54 4.39
CA ASP A 431 -40.54 -9.10 3.60
C ASP A 431 -41.14 -10.24 2.76
N ARG A 432 -40.30 -11.06 2.11
CA ARG A 432 -40.76 -12.23 1.36
C ARG A 432 -41.32 -13.33 2.27
N GLU A 433 -40.72 -13.52 3.45
CA GLU A 433 -41.19 -14.49 4.44
C GLU A 433 -42.53 -14.07 5.05
N LEU A 434 -42.77 -12.77 5.25
CA LEU A 434 -44.02 -12.22 5.77
C LEU A 434 -45.22 -12.44 4.84
N GLU A 435 -45.00 -12.49 3.52
CA GLU A 435 -46.06 -12.79 2.54
C GLU A 435 -46.62 -14.21 2.68
N LEU A 436 -45.84 -15.13 3.26
CA LEU A 436 -46.15 -16.56 3.33
C LEU A 436 -46.24 -17.09 4.77
N ALA A 437 -46.04 -16.24 5.79
CA ALA A 437 -45.94 -16.63 7.19
C ALA A 437 -47.31 -16.79 7.87
N ALA A 438 -47.44 -17.81 8.73
CA ALA A 438 -48.56 -17.95 9.67
C ALA A 438 -48.50 -16.87 10.78
N GLU A 439 -49.62 -16.56 11.44
CA GLU A 439 -49.75 -15.45 12.41
C GLU A 439 -48.62 -15.38 13.45
N ASP A 440 -48.26 -16.51 14.06
CA ASP A 440 -47.21 -16.54 15.10
C ASP A 440 -45.80 -16.29 14.54
N GLN A 441 -45.53 -16.74 13.30
CA GLN A 441 -44.27 -16.50 12.61
C GLN A 441 -44.19 -15.05 12.10
N ALA A 442 -45.30 -14.51 11.60
CA ALA A 442 -45.39 -13.14 11.13
C ALA A 442 -45.13 -12.12 12.26
N ARG A 443 -45.64 -12.37 13.47
CA ARG A 443 -45.35 -11.51 14.64
C ARG A 443 -43.87 -11.48 14.99
N ARG A 444 -43.17 -12.62 14.96
CA ARG A 444 -41.72 -12.69 15.23
C ARG A 444 -40.91 -11.97 14.16
N LEU A 445 -41.27 -12.18 12.90
CA LEU A 445 -40.62 -11.54 11.75
C LEU A 445 -40.80 -10.01 11.75
N LEU A 446 -41.96 -9.50 12.16
CA LEU A 446 -42.19 -8.05 12.30
C LEU A 446 -41.31 -7.42 13.39
N ILE A 447 -41.13 -8.10 14.53
CA ILE A 447 -40.23 -7.63 15.60
C ILE A 447 -38.79 -7.57 15.08
N GLU A 448 -38.31 -8.65 14.44
CA GLU A 448 -36.97 -8.70 13.84
C GLU A 448 -36.78 -7.59 12.78
N LYS A 449 -37.80 -7.35 11.95
CA LYS A 449 -37.81 -6.29 10.94
C LYS A 449 -37.68 -4.90 11.55
N GLU A 450 -38.43 -4.62 12.62
CA GLU A 450 -38.36 -3.32 13.31
C GLU A 450 -37.03 -3.10 14.01
N GLU A 451 -36.44 -4.13 14.61
CA GLU A 451 -35.12 -4.10 15.23
C GLU A 451 -34.03 -3.80 14.20
N LEU A 452 -33.98 -4.57 13.10
CA LEU A 452 -33.02 -4.35 12.01
C LEU A 452 -33.15 -2.95 11.40
N ALA A 453 -34.39 -2.49 11.19
CA ALA A 453 -34.65 -1.14 10.67
C ALA A 453 -34.21 -0.04 11.67
N ARG A 454 -34.34 -0.27 12.98
CA ARG A 454 -33.88 0.66 14.02
C ARG A 454 -32.36 0.75 14.05
N GLU A 455 -31.67 -0.39 13.97
CA GLU A 455 -30.21 -0.46 13.94
C GLU A 455 -29.64 0.24 12.70
N LEU A 456 -30.20 0.00 11.52
CA LEU A 456 -29.77 0.65 10.27
C LEU A 456 -29.99 2.17 10.31
N ARG A 457 -31.10 2.64 10.91
CA ARG A 457 -31.32 4.08 11.14
C ARG A 457 -30.29 4.67 12.11
N GLY A 458 -30.02 3.97 13.22
CA GLY A 458 -28.99 4.37 14.18
C GLY A 458 -27.59 4.46 13.56
N ALA A 459 -27.31 3.63 12.55
CA ALA A 459 -26.07 3.63 11.78
C ALA A 459 -26.06 4.61 10.59
N GLY A 460 -27.07 5.48 10.46
CA GLY A 460 -27.11 6.55 9.45
C GLY A 460 -27.61 6.15 8.06
N VAL A 461 -28.24 4.97 7.90
CA VAL A 461 -28.82 4.54 6.61
C VAL A 461 -30.19 5.20 6.40
N PRO A 462 -30.41 6.00 5.34
CA PRO A 462 -31.68 6.69 5.11
C PRO A 462 -32.84 5.72 4.84
N LEU A 463 -34.05 6.05 5.30
CA LEU A 463 -35.28 5.31 5.01
C LEU A 463 -35.53 5.15 3.49
N SER A 464 -35.20 6.17 2.71
CA SER A 464 -35.30 6.14 1.24
C SER A 464 -34.33 5.14 0.59
N PHE A 465 -33.21 4.82 1.23
CA PHE A 465 -32.26 3.81 0.77
C PHE A 465 -32.72 2.39 1.14
N MET A 466 -33.20 2.20 2.37
CA MET A 466 -33.78 0.92 2.82
C MET A 466 -34.96 0.48 1.93
N ARG A 467 -35.81 1.43 1.51
CA ARG A 467 -36.94 1.21 0.59
C ARG A 467 -36.55 0.68 -0.79
N ARG A 468 -35.28 0.75 -1.20
CA ARG A 468 -34.81 0.14 -2.46
C ARG A 468 -34.58 -1.37 -2.33
N TYR A 469 -34.41 -1.86 -1.10
CA TYR A 469 -34.12 -3.26 -0.80
C TYR A 469 -35.36 -4.02 -0.31
N THR A 470 -36.24 -3.32 0.40
CA THR A 470 -37.56 -3.82 0.78
C THR A 470 -38.55 -3.47 -0.33
N GLY A 471 -39.36 -4.42 -0.83
CA GLY A 471 -40.32 -4.22 -1.93
C GLY A 471 -41.49 -3.27 -1.63
N THR A 472 -41.37 -2.40 -0.63
CA THR A 472 -42.40 -1.43 -0.23
C THR A 472 -42.36 -0.20 -1.14
N ALA A 473 -42.85 -0.38 -2.37
CA ALA A 473 -43.44 0.71 -3.12
C ALA A 473 -44.72 1.15 -2.38
N ARG A 474 -44.75 2.41 -1.91
CA ARG A 474 -45.92 3.17 -1.42
C ARG A 474 -46.94 2.38 -0.57
N ALA A 475 -46.92 2.64 0.74
CA ALA A 475 -48.14 2.85 1.52
C ALA A 475 -47.96 4.15 2.30
#